data_AF-A0A9D6WBA4-F1
#
_entry.id   AF-A0A9D6WBA4-F1
#
_cell.length_a   1.000
_cell.length_b   1.000
_cell.length_c   1.000
_cell.angle_alpha   90.00
_cell.angle_beta   90.00
_cell.angle_gamma   90.00
#
_symmetry.space_group_name_H-M   'P 1'
#
loop_
_entity.id
_entity.type
_entity.pdbx_description
1 polymer ?
#
loop_
_entity_poly.entity_id
_entity_poly.type
_entity_poly.pdbx_seq_one_letter_code
_entity_poly.pdbx_strand_id
1 'polypeptide(L)'
;LFPNSKMLDELVYKAIIWGFPFLTAGIITGAAWANYAWGTYWSWDPKETWSLIVWLVYAAFLHARITRGWHGKRAAILSIVGFLATIMCYLGVNLVLSGLHSYGGS
;
A
#
# COMPACT_ATOMS: atom_id res chain seq x y z
N LEU A 1 5.21 -3.39 -29.86
CA LEU A 1 3.78 -3.78 -29.69
C LEU A 1 3.42 -3.52 -28.23
N PHE A 2 2.83 -2.36 -27.91
CA PHE A 2 2.42 -2.06 -26.53
C PHE A 2 0.95 -2.44 -26.34
N PRO A 3 0.57 -3.04 -25.19
CA PRO A 3 -0.81 -3.38 -24.91
C PRO A 3 -1.69 -2.13 -24.90
N ASN A 4 -2.96 -2.30 -25.29
CA ASN A 4 -3.93 -1.21 -25.40
C ASN A 4 -4.09 -0.50 -24.04
N SER A 5 -4.07 0.83 -24.03
CA SER A 5 -4.19 1.66 -22.83
C SER A 5 -5.41 1.33 -21.96
N LYS A 6 -6.54 0.94 -22.57
CA LYS A 6 -7.73 0.48 -21.85
C LYS A 6 -7.49 -0.84 -21.11
N MET A 7 -6.77 -1.76 -21.74
CA MET A 7 -6.46 -3.07 -21.18
C MET A 7 -5.50 -2.94 -19.98
N LEU A 8 -4.53 -2.03 -20.06
CA LEU A 8 -3.64 -1.69 -18.94
C LEU A 8 -4.41 -1.09 -17.77
N ASP A 9 -5.28 -0.12 -18.04
CA ASP A 9 -6.11 0.55 -17.02
C ASP A 9 -7.04 -0.44 -16.30
N GLU A 10 -7.64 -1.37 -17.05
CA GLU A 10 -8.49 -2.44 -16.50
C GLU A 10 -7.69 -3.46 -15.66
N LEU A 11 -6.47 -3.78 -16.09
CA LEU A 11 -5.59 -4.71 -15.37
C LEU A 11 -5.14 -4.10 -14.03
N VAL A 12 -4.80 -2.81 -14.02
CA VAL A 12 -4.46 -2.11 -12.77
C VAL A 12 -5.67 -2.01 -11.84
N TYR A 13 -6.85 -1.69 -12.39
CA TYR A 13 -8.07 -1.66 -11.60
C TYR A 13 -8.35 -3.01 -10.92
N LYS A 14 -8.26 -4.11 -11.66
CA LYS A 14 -8.44 -5.47 -11.10
C LYS A 14 -7.37 -5.78 -10.05
N ALA A 15 -6.11 -5.39 -10.27
CA ALA A 15 -5.06 -5.59 -9.27
C ALA A 15 -5.37 -4.85 -7.96
N ILE A 16 -5.84 -3.61 -8.02
CA ILE A 16 -6.15 -2.80 -6.83
C ILE A 16 -7.43 -3.30 -6.14
N ILE A 17 -8.45 -3.71 -6.91
CA ILE A 17 -9.71 -4.22 -6.35
C ILE A 17 -9.49 -5.49 -5.52
N TRP A 18 -8.61 -6.36 -5.98
CA TRP A 18 -8.23 -7.58 -5.25
C TRP A 18 -7.19 -7.26 -4.17
N GLY A 19 -6.23 -6.38 -4.43
CA GLY A 19 -5.18 -6.02 -3.48
C GLY A 19 -5.71 -5.35 -2.22
N PHE A 20 -6.75 -4.52 -2.31
CA PHE A 20 -7.32 -3.81 -1.17
C PHE A 20 -7.85 -4.71 -0.03
N PRO A 21 -8.70 -5.73 -0.28
CA PRO A 21 -9.13 -6.64 0.77
C PRO A 21 -7.98 -7.50 1.32
N PHE A 22 -7.04 -7.95 0.47
CA PHE A 22 -5.85 -8.68 0.93
C PHE A 22 -4.98 -7.83 1.85
N LEU A 23 -4.76 -6.56 1.50
CA LEU A 23 -4.02 -5.62 2.34
C LEU A 23 -4.75 -5.36 3.66
N THR A 24 -6.06 -5.18 3.61
CA THR A 24 -6.89 -4.99 4.81
C THR A 24 -6.79 -6.19 5.75
N ALA A 25 -6.90 -7.42 5.21
CA ALA A 25 -6.69 -8.64 5.98
C ALA A 25 -5.27 -8.70 6.56
N GLY A 26 -4.25 -8.33 5.77
CA GLY A 26 -2.86 -8.26 6.21
C GLY A 26 -2.64 -7.30 7.37
N ILE A 27 -3.27 -6.11 7.35
CA ILE A 27 -3.20 -5.13 8.45
C ILE A 27 -3.87 -5.69 9.71
N ILE A 28 -5.05 -6.31 9.58
CA ILE A 28 -5.77 -6.90 10.72
C ILE A 28 -4.96 -8.04 11.34
N THR A 29 -4.46 -8.96 10.52
CA THR A 29 -3.63 -10.08 10.99
C THR A 29 -2.31 -9.57 11.58
N GLY A 30 -1.71 -8.53 10.99
CA GLY A 30 -0.51 -7.88 11.50
C GLY A 30 -0.72 -7.25 12.87
N ALA A 31 -1.81 -6.49 13.05
CA ALA A 31 -2.19 -5.88 14.33
C ALA A 31 -2.49 -6.93 15.42
N ALA A 32 -3.15 -8.04 15.06
CA ALA A 32 -3.38 -9.15 15.97
C ALA A 32 -2.07 -9.82 16.43
N TRP A 33 -1.12 -9.99 15.50
CA TRP A 33 0.20 -10.53 15.83
C TRP A 33 1.05 -9.55 16.64
N ALA A 34 1.00 -8.25 16.33
CA ALA A 34 1.70 -7.21 17.10
C ALA A 34 1.23 -7.20 18.56
N ASN A 35 -0.07 -7.38 18.80
CA ASN A 35 -0.60 -7.50 20.15
C ASN A 35 -0.09 -8.75 20.87
N TYR A 36 -0.01 -9.89 20.16
CA TYR A 36 0.55 -11.12 20.72
C TYR A 36 2.05 -11.01 21.02
N ALA A 37 2.81 -10.35 20.15
CA ALA A 37 4.26 -10.24 20.29
C ALA A 37 4.67 -9.19 21.33
N TRP A 38 4.10 -7.98 21.28
CA TRP A 38 4.58 -6.79 22.01
C TRP A 38 3.52 -6.18 22.93
N GLY A 39 2.33 -6.78 23.04
CA GLY A 39 1.26 -6.37 23.95
C GLY A 39 0.40 -5.18 23.48
N THR A 40 0.68 -4.61 22.31
CA THR A 40 -0.06 -3.49 21.72
C THR A 40 -0.50 -3.79 20.29
N TYR A 41 -1.70 -3.36 19.92
CA TYR A 41 -2.27 -3.59 18.58
C TYR A 41 -1.66 -2.67 17.50
N TRP A 42 -1.07 -1.55 17.91
CA TRP A 42 -0.51 -0.55 17.01
C TRP A 42 0.53 0.27 17.76
N SER A 43 1.75 0.30 17.23
CA SER A 43 2.91 0.98 17.79
C SER A 43 3.38 2.15 16.93
N TRP A 44 2.69 2.44 15.81
CA TRP A 44 3.15 3.42 14.81
C TRP A 44 4.52 3.07 14.23
N ASP A 45 4.85 1.79 14.23
CA ASP A 45 6.09 1.33 13.63
C ASP A 45 6.10 1.68 12.14
N PRO A 46 7.28 1.83 11.54
CA PRO A 46 7.41 2.13 10.13
C PRO A 46 6.59 1.16 9.26
N LYS A 47 6.59 -0.14 9.60
CA LYS A 47 5.80 -1.14 8.87
C LYS A 47 4.29 -0.88 8.96
N GLU A 48 3.78 -0.56 10.14
CA GLU A 48 2.37 -0.28 10.38
C GLU A 48 1.93 1.01 9.69
N THR A 49 2.72 2.08 9.82
CA THR A 49 2.45 3.38 9.22
C THR A 49 2.41 3.31 7.69
N TRP A 50 3.38 2.64 7.07
CA TRP A 50 3.41 2.47 5.62
C TRP A 50 2.26 1.60 5.11
N SER A 51 1.87 0.55 5.86
CA SER A 51 0.71 -0.26 5.50
C SER A 51 -0.58 0.56 5.47
N LEU A 52 -0.75 1.50 6.41
CA LEU A 52 -1.89 2.42 6.47
C LEU A 52 -1.85 3.44 5.32
N ILE A 53 -0.67 3.96 4.97
CA ILE A 53 -0.51 4.86 3.80
C ILE A 53 -0.92 4.15 2.51
N VAL A 54 -0.45 2.92 2.27
CA VAL A 54 -0.85 2.15 1.08
C VAL A 54 -2.35 1.88 1.08
N TRP A 55 -2.92 1.55 2.23
CA TRP A 55 -4.35 1.35 2.38
C TRP A 55 -5.16 2.60 2.00
N LEU A 56 -4.74 3.78 2.47
CA LEU A 56 -5.35 5.06 2.10
C LEU A 56 -5.21 5.36 0.60
N VAL A 57 -4.07 5.06 -0.01
CA VAL A 57 -3.87 5.27 -1.46
C VAL A 57 -4.79 4.36 -2.27
N TYR A 58 -4.92 3.08 -1.89
CA TYR A 58 -5.83 2.15 -2.56
C TYR A 58 -7.29 2.55 -2.36
N ALA A 59 -7.67 2.97 -1.15
CA ALA A 59 -9.00 3.47 -0.84
C ALA A 59 -9.32 4.74 -1.66
N ALA A 60 -8.39 5.69 -1.75
CA ALA A 60 -8.55 6.91 -2.55
C ALA A 60 -8.67 6.60 -4.05
N PHE A 61 -7.90 5.64 -4.57
CA PHE A 61 -8.01 5.19 -5.96
C PHE A 61 -9.39 4.59 -6.25
N LEU A 62 -9.81 3.63 -5.42
CA LEU A 62 -11.12 2.99 -5.52
C LEU A 62 -12.25 4.01 -5.41
N HIS A 63 -12.18 4.92 -4.44
CA HIS A 63 -13.17 5.97 -4.24
C HIS A 63 -13.22 6.93 -5.44
N ALA A 64 -12.09 7.36 -5.98
CA ALA A 64 -12.04 8.21 -7.16
C ALA A 64 -12.57 7.49 -8.41
N ARG A 65 -12.31 6.18 -8.54
CA ARG A 65 -12.76 5.37 -9.66
C ARG A 65 -14.27 5.10 -9.63
N ILE A 66 -14.81 4.70 -8.47
CA ILE A 66 -16.23 4.38 -8.29
C ILE A 66 -17.08 5.65 -8.30
N THR A 67 -16.66 6.71 -7.60
CA THR A 67 -17.47 7.94 -7.45
C THR A 67 -17.38 8.86 -8.66
N ARG A 68 -16.21 8.96 -9.33
CA ARG A 68 -15.98 9.94 -10.41
C ARG A 68 -15.74 9.30 -11.79
N GLY A 69 -15.81 7.98 -11.92
CA GLY A 69 -15.63 7.29 -13.21
C GLY A 69 -14.30 7.60 -13.90
N TRP A 70 -13.26 7.92 -13.13
CA TRP A 70 -11.97 8.39 -13.67
C TRP A 70 -11.31 7.35 -14.58
N HIS A 71 -11.16 7.70 -15.86
CA HIS A 71 -10.42 6.94 -16.87
C HIS A 71 -9.27 7.78 -17.45
N GLY A 72 -8.21 7.11 -17.93
CA GLY A 72 -7.10 7.77 -18.65
C GLY A 72 -6.01 8.36 -17.74
N LYS A 73 -5.48 9.55 -18.07
CA LYS A 73 -4.27 10.13 -17.44
C LYS A 73 -4.35 10.24 -15.92
N ARG A 74 -5.52 10.53 -15.35
CA ARG A 74 -5.69 10.68 -13.89
C ARG A 74 -5.65 9.34 -13.16
N ALA A 75 -6.20 8.28 -13.76
CA ALA A 75 -6.10 6.92 -13.25
C ALA A 75 -4.65 6.43 -13.34
N ALA A 76 -3.94 6.72 -14.44
CA ALA A 76 -2.53 6.36 -14.60
C ALA A 76 -1.63 6.99 -13.52
N ILE A 77 -1.83 8.27 -13.17
CA ILE A 77 -1.05 8.93 -12.11
C ILE A 77 -1.29 8.27 -10.75
N LEU A 78 -2.54 7.99 -10.40
CA LEU A 78 -2.83 7.32 -9.13
C LEU A 78 -2.28 5.88 -9.10
N SER A 79 -2.32 5.15 -10.22
CA SER A 79 -1.73 3.82 -10.33
C SER A 79 -0.21 3.85 -10.11
N ILE A 80 0.48 4.86 -10.64
CA ILE A 80 1.92 5.07 -10.42
C ILE A 80 2.19 5.38 -8.95
N VAL A 81 1.39 6.26 -8.33
CA VAL A 81 1.51 6.60 -6.90
C VAL A 81 1.23 5.38 -6.01
N GLY A 82 0.20 4.59 -6.31
CA GLY A 82 -0.10 3.33 -5.63
C GLY A 82 1.01 2.30 -5.77
N PHE A 83 1.59 2.17 -6.95
CA PHE A 83 2.71 1.27 -7.19
C PHE A 83 3.98 1.70 -6.44
N LEU A 84 4.30 3.00 -6.44
CA LEU A 84 5.40 3.57 -5.66
C LEU A 84 5.19 3.39 -4.16
N ALA A 85 3.96 3.57 -3.66
CA ALA A 85 3.62 3.35 -2.27
C ALA A 85 3.78 1.88 -1.88
N THR A 86 3.36 0.94 -2.72
CA THR A 86 3.55 -0.51 -2.50
C THR A 86 5.02 -0.90 -2.52
N ILE A 87 5.82 -0.36 -3.45
CA ILE A 87 7.28 -0.54 -3.46
C ILE A 87 7.91 0.00 -2.17
N MET A 88 7.49 1.16 -1.69
CA MET A 88 8.01 1.70 -0.43
C MET A 88 7.60 0.85 0.78
N CYS A 89 6.38 0.31 0.80
CA CYS A 89 5.90 -0.53 1.88
C CYS A 89 6.64 -1.89 1.97
N TYR A 90 6.98 -2.50 0.84
CA TYR A 90 7.66 -3.81 0.82
C TYR A 90 9.19 -3.70 0.75
N LEU A 91 9.72 -2.82 -0.11
CA LEU A 91 11.15 -2.63 -0.36
C LEU A 91 11.74 -1.47 0.44
N GLY A 92 11.01 -0.34 0.54
CA GLY A 92 11.47 0.87 1.22
C GLY A 92 11.68 0.67 2.72
N VAL A 93 10.76 0.01 3.42
CA VAL A 93 10.91 -0.23 4.86
C VAL A 93 12.10 -1.14 5.18
N ASN A 94 12.39 -2.15 4.34
CA ASN A 94 13.54 -3.03 4.54
C ASN A 94 14.87 -2.40 4.10
N LEU A 95 14.90 -1.54 3.06
CA LEU A 95 16.16 -0.97 2.54
C LEU A 95 16.49 0.43 3.10
N VAL A 96 15.50 1.28 3.32
CA VAL A 96 15.69 2.67 3.81
C VAL A 96 15.72 2.73 5.33
N LEU A 97 15.02 1.82 6.02
CA LEU A 97 14.93 1.82 7.49
C LEU A 97 15.75 0.74 8.20
N SER A 98 16.39 -0.19 7.48
CA SER A 98 17.45 -1.03 8.05
C SER A 98 18.63 -0.19 8.56
N GLY A 99 18.80 1.03 8.06
CA GLY A 99 19.79 2.00 8.56
C GLY A 99 19.48 2.63 9.92
N LEU A 100 18.25 2.52 10.45
CA LEU A 100 17.90 3.02 11.78
C LEU A 100 18.01 1.96 12.89
N HIS A 101 18.46 0.74 12.54
CA HIS A 101 18.90 -0.24 13.52
C HIS A 101 20.36 0.00 13.93
N SER A 102 20.65 1.21 14.40
CA SER A 102 21.74 1.42 15.36
C SER A 102 21.14 1.32 16.76
N TYR A 103 20.95 0.08 17.25
CA TYR A 103 20.98 -0.18 18.70
C TYR A 103 22.44 -0.07 19.15
N GLY A 104 22.92 1.16 19.25
CA GLY A 104 24.27 1.48 19.69
C GLY A 104 24.36 2.95 20.05
N GLY A 105 23.96 3.30 21.28
CA GLY A 105 24.07 4.68 21.73
C GLY A 105 23.36 5.05 23.02
N SER A 106 23.58 4.29 24.10
CA SER A 106 23.95 4.75 25.47
C SER A 106 23.82 3.61 26.46
#